data_AF-A0AB38UXZ0-F1
#
_entry.id   AF-A0AB38UXZ0-F1
#
_cell.length_a   1.000
_cell.length_b   1.000
_cell.length_c   1.000
_cell.angle_alpha   90.00
_cell.angle_beta   90.00
_cell.angle_gamma   90.00
#
_symmetry.space_group_name_H-M   'P 1'
#
loop_
_entity.id
_entity.type
_entity.pdbx_description
1 polymer ?
#
loop_
_entity_poly.entity_id
_entity_poly.type
_entity_poly.pdbx_seq_one_letter_code
_entity_poly.pdbx_strand_id
1 'polypeptide(L)'
;MTTSTAPPILSDPAALTPAQWSARLAAFTSRGRGDDDPGVTACRAALSYWRVRRVLDSERGLLSPDHIPALADLLRHAHAVAR
;
A
#
# COMPACT_ATOMS: atom_id res chain seq x y z
N MET A 1 3.88 31.50 19.66
CA MET A 1 4.47 30.30 19.03
C MET A 1 3.34 29.33 18.73
N THR A 2 2.95 29.15 17.46
CA THR A 2 1.98 28.13 17.06
C THR A 2 2.75 26.95 16.47
N THR A 3 2.78 25.83 17.19
CA THR A 3 3.31 24.55 16.70
C THR A 3 2.34 23.98 15.67
N SER A 4 2.77 23.89 14.41
CA SER A 4 2.03 23.19 13.36
C SER A 4 2.27 21.69 13.51
N THR A 5 1.42 21.01 14.28
CA THR A 5 1.37 19.54 14.31
C THR A 5 0.94 19.04 12.94
N ALA A 6 1.88 18.49 12.17
CA ALA A 6 1.54 17.74 10.95
C ALA A 6 0.62 16.56 11.34
N PRO A 7 -0.47 16.30 10.60
CA PRO A 7 -1.36 15.19 10.93
C PRO A 7 -0.60 13.86 10.85
N PRO A 8 -0.91 12.88 11.71
CA PRO A 8 -0.26 11.59 11.69
C PRO A 8 -0.44 10.94 10.30
N ILE A 9 0.69 10.55 9.70
CA ILE A 9 0.70 9.72 8.50
C ILE A 9 0.15 8.35 8.86
N LEU A 10 -1.00 8.01 8.28
CA LEU A 10 -1.61 6.70 8.45
C LEU A 10 -0.77 5.69 7.66
N SER A 11 -0.16 4.73 8.36
CA SER A 11 0.75 3.75 7.76
C SER A 11 0.15 2.36 7.61
N ASP A 12 -0.94 2.06 8.33
CA ASP A 12 -1.65 0.80 8.18
C ASP A 12 -2.51 0.84 6.91
N PRO A 13 -2.19 0.04 5.87
CA PRO A 13 -2.96 0.04 4.63
C PRO A 13 -4.38 -0.51 4.81
N ALA A 14 -4.65 -1.30 5.85
CA ALA A 14 -5.96 -1.89 6.13
C ALA A 14 -6.90 -0.94 6.90
N ALA A 15 -6.38 0.17 7.44
CA ALA A 15 -7.17 1.15 8.20
C ALA A 15 -8.22 1.89 7.35
N LEU A 16 -8.08 1.90 6.03
CA LEU A 16 -9.04 2.48 5.09
C LEU A 16 -9.29 1.53 3.91
N THR A 17 -10.48 1.65 3.33
CA THR A 17 -10.83 0.95 2.08
C THR A 17 -10.01 1.48 0.89
N PRO A 18 -9.88 0.72 -0.21
CA PRO A 18 -9.19 1.18 -1.42
C PRO A 18 -9.72 2.51 -1.97
N ALA A 19 -11.05 2.69 -1.93
CA ALA A 19 -11.70 3.92 -2.38
C ALA A 19 -11.33 5.13 -1.50
N GLN A 20 -11.29 4.94 -0.18
CA GLN A 20 -10.86 5.98 0.76
C GLN A 20 -9.38 6.36 0.57
N TRP A 21 -8.51 5.38 0.34
CA TRP A 21 -7.10 5.64 0.00
C TRP A 21 -6.95 6.40 -1.32
N SER A 22 -7.71 6.02 -2.35
CA SER A 22 -7.72 6.71 -3.64
C SER A 22 -8.20 8.16 -3.52
N ALA A 23 -9.30 8.40 -2.79
CA ALA A 23 -9.78 9.74 -2.51
C ALA A 23 -8.76 10.59 -1.75
N ARG A 24 -8.06 9.99 -0.78
CA ARG A 24 -7.00 10.66 -0.02
C ARG A 24 -5.79 11.03 -0.91
N LEU A 25 -5.37 10.14 -1.80
CA LEU A 25 -4.31 10.42 -2.78
C LEU A 25 -4.72 11.55 -3.73
N ALA A 26 -5.95 11.53 -4.23
CA ALA A 26 -6.50 12.61 -5.06
C ALA A 26 -6.49 13.96 -4.32
N ALA A 27 -6.83 13.96 -3.02
CA ALA A 27 -6.81 15.16 -2.19
C ALA A 27 -5.38 15.67 -1.88
N PHE A 28 -4.35 14.82 -1.90
CA PHE A 28 -2.97 15.26 -1.77
C PHE A 28 -2.44 15.84 -3.07
N THR A 29 -2.68 15.15 -4.19
CA THR A 29 -2.24 15.59 -5.52
C THR A 29 -2.95 16.88 -5.95
N SER A 30 -4.23 17.06 -5.66
CA SER A 30 -4.96 18.31 -5.96
C SER A 30 -4.44 19.52 -5.18
N ARG A 31 -3.80 19.30 -4.02
CA ARG A 31 -3.13 20.33 -3.22
C ARG A 31 -1.68 20.57 -3.66
N GLY A 32 -1.26 19.99 -4.80
CA GLY A 32 0.08 20.17 -5.35
C GLY A 32 1.19 19.45 -4.58
N ARG A 33 0.85 18.45 -3.76
CA ARG A 33 1.87 17.67 -3.06
C ARG A 33 2.66 16.82 -4.05
N GLY A 34 3.98 16.85 -3.92
CA GLY A 34 4.90 16.12 -4.78
C GLY A 34 4.90 14.61 -4.51
N ASP A 35 5.57 13.87 -5.39
CA ASP A 35 5.67 12.42 -5.34
C ASP A 35 6.39 11.90 -4.09
N ASP A 36 7.34 12.68 -3.58
CA ASP A 36 8.11 12.38 -2.36
C ASP A 36 7.39 12.78 -1.07
N ASP A 37 6.18 13.37 -1.15
CA ASP A 37 5.40 13.68 0.04
C ASP A 37 5.10 12.39 0.83
N PRO A 38 5.34 12.35 2.14
CA PRO A 38 5.08 11.17 2.95
C PRO A 38 3.62 10.70 2.88
N GLY A 39 2.66 11.62 2.73
CA GLY A 39 1.25 11.31 2.58
C GLY A 39 0.93 10.67 1.22
N VAL A 40 1.54 11.16 0.14
CA VAL A 40 1.42 10.60 -1.21
C VAL A 40 2.03 9.19 -1.25
N THR A 41 3.24 9.03 -0.72
CA THR A 41 3.94 7.73 -0.63
C THR A 41 3.13 6.71 0.16
N ALA A 42 2.59 7.09 1.33
CA ALA A 42 1.77 6.21 2.14
C ALA A 42 0.50 5.76 1.40
N CYS A 43 -0.20 6.67 0.71
CA CYS A 43 -1.39 6.30 -0.05
C CYS A 43 -1.06 5.32 -1.20
N ARG A 44 0.04 5.55 -1.92
CA ARG A 44 0.49 4.67 -3.01
C ARG A 44 0.86 3.28 -2.48
N ALA A 45 1.60 3.22 -1.38
CA ALA A 45 1.95 1.97 -0.71
C ALA A 45 0.69 1.20 -0.29
N ALA A 46 -0.28 1.86 0.33
CA ALA A 46 -1.54 1.24 0.73
C ALA A 46 -2.36 0.72 -0.46
N LEU A 47 -2.45 1.50 -1.55
CA LEU A 47 -3.10 1.04 -2.77
C LEU A 47 -2.36 -0.15 -3.42
N SER A 48 -1.04 -0.24 -3.27
CA SER A 48 -0.27 -1.41 -3.72
C SER A 48 -0.64 -2.65 -2.93
N TYR A 49 -0.70 -2.53 -1.59
CA TYR A 49 -1.15 -3.60 -0.70
C TYR A 49 -2.53 -4.14 -1.11
N TRP A 50 -3.51 -3.26 -1.34
CA TRP A 50 -4.86 -3.68 -1.74
C TRP A 50 -4.91 -4.40 -3.10
N ARG A 51 -4.05 -4.00 -4.05
CA ARG A 51 -3.92 -4.69 -5.34
C ARG A 51 -3.39 -6.11 -5.16
N VAL A 52 -2.31 -6.28 -4.39
CA VAL A 52 -1.74 -7.60 -4.08
C VAL A 52 -2.73 -8.47 -3.32
N ARG A 53 -3.39 -7.91 -2.30
CA ARG A 53 -4.39 -8.63 -1.50
C ARG A 53 -5.52 -9.18 -2.37
N ARG A 54 -6.03 -8.41 -3.33
CA ARG A 54 -7.09 -8.87 -4.24
C ARG A 54 -6.67 -10.08 -5.08
N VAL A 55 -5.41 -10.11 -5.55
CA VAL A 55 -4.87 -11.27 -6.28
C VAL A 55 -4.80 -12.47 -5.35
N LEU A 56 -4.25 -12.29 -4.14
CA LEU A 56 -4.18 -13.36 -3.14
C LEU A 56 -5.56 -13.89 -2.75
N ASP A 57 -6.55 -13.02 -2.57
CA ASP A 57 -7.92 -13.41 -2.23
C ASP A 57 -8.57 -14.28 -3.32
N SER A 58 -8.18 -14.07 -4.59
CA SER A 58 -8.66 -14.87 -5.73
C SER A 58 -7.99 -16.25 -5.79
N GLU A 59 -6.72 -16.35 -5.38
CA GLU A 59 -5.90 -17.58 -5.49
C GLU A 59 -5.83 -18.39 -4.18
N ARG A 60 -6.22 -17.82 -3.03
CA ARG A 60 -5.98 -18.44 -1.71
C ARG A 60 -6.61 -19.83 -1.54
N GLY A 61 -7.69 -20.12 -2.25
CA GLY A 61 -8.34 -21.44 -2.24
C GLY A 61 -7.67 -22.48 -3.13
N LEU A 62 -6.81 -22.04 -4.06
CA LEU A 62 -6.09 -22.88 -5.02
C LEU A 62 -4.63 -23.11 -4.61
N LEU A 63 -4.08 -22.24 -3.78
CA LEU A 63 -2.72 -22.36 -3.27
C LEU A 63 -2.58 -23.60 -2.38
N SER A 64 -1.66 -24.49 -2.76
CA SER A 64 -1.20 -25.55 -1.87
C SER A 64 -0.58 -24.93 -0.60
N PRO A 65 -0.95 -25.38 0.61
CA PRO A 65 -0.34 -24.93 1.85
C PRO A 65 1.19 -25.05 1.85
N ASP A 66 1.73 -26.07 1.16
CA ASP A 66 3.17 -26.33 1.07
C ASP A 66 3.93 -25.25 0.28
N HIS A 67 3.24 -24.49 -0.58
CA HIS A 67 3.85 -23.43 -1.39
C HIS A 67 3.79 -22.04 -0.72
N ILE A 68 3.00 -21.89 0.35
CA ILE A 68 2.83 -20.61 1.06
C ILE A 68 4.16 -20.06 1.60
N PRO A 69 5.06 -20.87 2.22
CA PRO A 69 6.35 -20.37 2.70
C PRO A 69 7.21 -19.78 1.59
N ALA A 70 7.27 -20.43 0.42
CA ALA A 70 8.03 -19.94 -0.72
C ALA A 70 7.47 -18.61 -1.26
N LEU A 71 6.14 -18.47 -1.30
CA LEU A 71 5.48 -17.21 -1.68
C LEU A 71 5.73 -16.09 -0.65
N ALA A 72 5.67 -16.42 0.65
CA ALA A 72 5.97 -15.46 1.71
C ALA A 72 7.43 -15.00 1.66
N ASP A 73 8.37 -15.89 1.36
CA ASP A 73 9.78 -15.57 1.15
C ASP A 73 9.97 -14.68 -0.08
N LEU A 74 9.26 -14.94 -1.18
CA LEU A 74 9.28 -14.09 -2.37
C LEU A 74 8.80 -12.66 -2.08
N LEU A 75 7.79 -12.48 -1.23
CA LEU A 75 7.30 -11.16 -0.85
C LEU A 75 8.22 -10.44 0.16
N ARG A 76 8.96 -11.21 0.97
CA ARG A 76 9.88 -10.66 1.98
C ARG A 76 11.17 -10.15 1.36
N HIS A 77 11.65 -10.80 0.32
CA HIS A 77 12.90 -10.47 -0.35
C HIS A 77 12.63 -9.70 -1.63
N ALA A 78 13.36 -8.60 -1.84
CA ALA A 78 13.29 -7.87 -3.10
C ALA A 78 13.85 -8.75 -4.23
N HIS A 79 12.97 -9.40 -5.00
CA HIS A 79 13.36 -10.07 -6.22
C HIS A 79 13.41 -9.05 -7.36
N ALA A 80 14.51 -9.06 -8.11
CA ALA A 80 14.65 -8.20 -9.28
C ALA A 80 13.45 -8.44 -10.23
N VAL A 81 12.81 -7.36 -10.66
CA VAL A 81 11.77 -7.45 -11.68
C VAL A 81 12.44 -7.99 -12.94
N ALA A 82 12.07 -9.19 -13.37
CA ALA A 82 12.43 -9.69 -14.70
C ALA A 82 11.85 -8.69 -15.72
N ARG A 83 12.73 -7.95 -16.38
CA ARG A 83 12.39 -6.96 -17.41
C ARG A 83 12.12 -7.64 -18.74
#